data_AF-A0A4Y2I4W9-F1
#
_entry.id   AF-A0A4Y2I4W9-F1
#
_cell.length_a   1.000
_cell.length_b   1.000
_cell.length_c   1.000
_cell.angle_alpha   90.00
_cell.angle_beta   90.00
_cell.angle_gamma   90.00
#
_symmetry.space_group_name_H-M   'P 1'
#
loop_
_entity.id
_entity.type
_entity.pdbx_description
1 polymer ?
#
loop_
_entity_poly.entity_id
_entity_poly.type
_entity_poly.pdbx_seq_one_letter_code
_entity_poly.pdbx_strand_id
1 'polypeptide(L)'
;MQIECLEDGDIFVHQEGYCRKILKHFEMSECNSVSTPVEKGTITTDHSEFLLATVPYREAIGSLMFLSIVSRPDISYAVGVLSQVLDKPQQVH
;
A
#
# COMPACT_ATOMS: atom_id res chain seq x y z
N MET A 1 9.83 9.01 -8.32
CA MET A 1 9.19 10.32 -8.17
C MET A 1 9.17 10.96 -9.53
N GLN A 2 7.99 11.30 -10.01
CA GLN A 2 7.76 11.93 -11.30
C GLN A 2 7.20 13.33 -11.00
N ILE A 3 7.77 14.34 -11.64
CA ILE A 3 7.39 15.74 -11.47
C ILE A 3 6.97 16.25 -12.83
N GLU A 4 5.79 16.86 -12.88
CA GLU A 4 5.22 17.46 -14.08
C GLU A 4 4.93 18.93 -13.78
N CYS A 5 5.37 19.83 -14.66
CA CYS A 5 5.02 21.24 -14.59
C CYS A 5 3.75 21.45 -15.43
N LEU A 6 2.70 21.96 -14.80
CA LEU A 6 1.42 22.22 -15.44
C LEU A 6 1.45 23.56 -16.20
N GLU A 7 0.50 23.75 -17.12
CA GLU A 7 0.45 24.92 -18.03
C GLU A 7 0.26 26.26 -17.29
N ASP A 8 -0.33 26.22 -16.10
CA ASP A 8 -0.53 27.36 -15.18
C ASP A 8 0.72 27.68 -14.34
N GLY A 9 1.77 26.87 -14.44
CA GLY A 9 3.00 27.00 -13.67
C GLY A 9 3.01 26.19 -12.36
N ASP A 10 1.96 25.44 -12.06
CA ASP A 10 1.92 24.56 -10.90
C ASP A 10 2.82 23.33 -11.07
N ILE A 11 3.21 22.74 -9.95
CA ILE A 11 4.04 21.54 -9.91
C ILE A 11 3.20 20.37 -9.41
N PHE A 12 3.05 19.35 -10.25
CA PHE A 12 2.40 18.10 -9.89
C PHE A 12 3.44 17.01 -9.61
N VAL A 13 3.34 16.39 -8.43
CA VAL A 13 4.22 15.29 -8.03
C VAL A 13 3.42 14.00 -7.97
N HIS A 14 3.85 13.00 -8.75
CA HIS A 14 3.19 11.69 -8.79
C HIS A 14 4.21 10.54 -8.86
N GLN A 15 3.70 9.32 -8.68
CA GLN A 15 4.48 8.07 -8.64
C GLN A 15 3.76 6.95 -9.41
N GLU A 16 3.01 7.32 -10.44
CA GLU A 16 2.13 6.40 -11.16
C GLU A 16 2.90 5.18 -11.74
N GLY A 17 4.11 5.42 -12.25
CA GLY A 17 4.99 4.34 -12.73
C GLY A 17 5.41 3.37 -11.61
N TYR A 18 5.65 3.89 -10.40
CA TYR A 18 6.00 3.06 -9.25
C TYR A 18 4.80 2.28 -8.73
N CYS A 19 3.61 2.89 -8.65
CA CYS A 19 2.36 2.20 -8.32
C CYS A 19 2.12 1.01 -9.27
N ARG A 20 2.21 1.21 -10.59
CA ARG A 20 2.05 0.13 -11.56
C ARG A 20 3.09 -0.97 -11.41
N LYS A 21 4.35 -0.61 -11.11
CA LYS A 21 5.42 -1.58 -10.89
C LYS A 21 5.13 -2.47 -9.68
N ILE A 22 4.69 -1.89 -8.56
CA ILE A 22 4.30 -2.63 -7.35
C ILE A 22 3.13 -3.56 -7.66
N LEU A 23 2.05 -3.04 -8.25
CA LEU A 23 0.86 -3.84 -8.56
C LEU A 23 1.22 -5.03 -9.46
N LYS A 24 2.07 -4.82 -10.47
CA LYS A 24 2.54 -5.92 -11.32
C LYS A 24 3.39 -6.93 -10.55
N HIS A 25 4.25 -6.47 -9.65
CA HIS A 25 5.15 -7.34 -8.87
C HIS A 25 4.39 -8.29 -7.94
N PHE A 26 3.29 -7.83 -7.33
CA PHE A 26 2.43 -8.65 -6.48
C PHE A 26 1.23 -9.27 -7.22
N GLU A 27 1.24 -9.29 -8.56
CA GLU A 27 0.17 -9.88 -9.39
C GLU A 27 -1.22 -9.23 -9.21
N MET A 28 -1.25 -7.95 -8.83
CA MET A 28 -2.45 -7.14 -8.57
C MET A 28 -2.77 -6.12 -9.68
N SER A 29 -2.37 -6.37 -10.93
CA SER A 29 -2.56 -5.40 -12.02
C SER A 29 -4.04 -5.09 -12.32
N GLU A 30 -4.94 -6.04 -12.05
CA GLU A 30 -6.38 -5.92 -12.26
C GLU A 30 -7.15 -5.61 -10.96
N CYS A 31 -6.48 -5.11 -9.92
CA CYS A 31 -7.15 -4.79 -8.65
C CYS A 31 -8.08 -3.59 -8.80
N ASN A 32 -9.20 -3.60 -8.06
CA ASN A 32 -10.13 -2.48 -8.02
C ASN A 32 -9.55 -1.30 -7.22
N SER A 33 -9.75 -0.09 -7.71
CA SER A 33 -9.43 1.13 -6.96
C SER A 33 -10.42 1.34 -5.81
N VAL A 34 -9.92 1.75 -4.65
CA VAL A 34 -10.74 2.07 -3.47
C VAL A 34 -10.37 3.46 -2.95
N SER A 35 -11.36 4.28 -2.62
CA SER A 35 -11.16 5.64 -2.08
C SER A 35 -10.77 5.65 -0.60
N THR A 36 -11.14 4.61 0.13
CA THR A 36 -10.89 4.46 1.57
C THR A 36 -10.09 3.17 1.80
N PRO A 37 -8.75 3.26 1.97
CA PRO A 37 -7.89 2.08 2.04
C PRO A 37 -8.20 1.12 3.19
N VAL A 38 -8.68 1.65 4.32
CA VAL A 38 -9.11 0.84 5.47
C VAL A 38 -10.20 1.59 6.25
N GLU A 39 -11.16 0.85 6.81
CA GLU A 39 -12.20 1.42 7.66
C GLU A 39 -11.66 1.70 9.08
N LYS A 40 -12.17 2.75 9.73
CA LYS A 40 -11.79 3.04 11.12
C LYS A 40 -12.38 1.97 12.03
N GLY A 41 -11.54 1.40 12.89
CA GLY A 41 -11.98 0.35 13.81
C GLY A 41 -11.95 -1.06 13.20
N THR A 42 -11.38 -1.22 11.99
CA THR A 42 -10.90 -2.53 11.51
C THR A 42 -9.78 -2.98 12.44
N ILE A 43 -10.16 -3.66 13.53
CA ILE A 43 -9.25 -4.49 14.30
C ILE A 43 -9.22 -5.80 13.53
N THR A 44 -8.12 -6.07 12.84
CA THR A 44 -7.84 -7.37 12.24
C THR A 44 -7.62 -8.37 13.39
N THR A 45 -8.71 -8.91 13.93
CA THR A 45 -8.68 -9.83 15.06
C THR A 45 -8.14 -11.20 14.65
N ASP A 46 -7.33 -11.77 15.55
CA ASP A 46 -6.43 -12.91 15.45
C ASP A 46 -7.04 -14.28 15.08
N HIS A 47 -8.24 -14.33 14.50
CA HIS A 47 -8.96 -15.59 14.23
C HIS A 47 -8.81 -16.12 12.80
N SER A 48 -8.07 -15.41 11.94
CA SER A 48 -7.80 -15.90 10.59
C SER A 48 -6.53 -16.76 10.54
N GLU A 49 -6.45 -17.64 9.54
CA GLU A 49 -5.26 -18.46 9.34
C GLU A 49 -4.03 -17.58 9.08
N PHE A 50 -2.86 -18.05 9.49
CA PHE A 50 -1.61 -17.38 9.14
C PHE A 50 -1.46 -17.27 7.63
N LEU A 51 -0.96 -16.13 7.17
CA LEU A 51 -0.62 -15.94 5.78
C LEU A 51 0.49 -16.92 5.41
N LEU A 52 0.43 -17.50 4.21
CA LEU A 52 1.45 -18.42 3.74
C LEU A 52 2.82 -17.73 3.74
N ALA A 53 3.85 -18.40 4.24
CA ALA A 53 5.22 -17.88 4.29
C ALA A 53 5.80 -17.55 2.89
N THR A 54 5.18 -18.05 1.82
CA THR A 54 5.52 -17.73 0.43
C THR A 54 5.06 -16.35 0.00
N VAL A 55 4.11 -15.74 0.72
CA VAL A 55 3.64 -14.38 0.41
C VAL A 55 4.64 -13.38 0.98
N PRO A 56 5.25 -12.52 0.15
CA PRO A 56 6.28 -11.59 0.59
C PRO A 56 5.68 -10.36 1.28
N TYR A 57 5.00 -10.57 2.42
CA TYR A 57 4.25 -9.54 3.15
C TYR A 57 5.14 -8.36 3.56
N ARG A 58 6.32 -8.63 4.13
CA ARG A 58 7.26 -7.58 4.55
C ARG A 58 7.75 -6.71 3.39
N GLU A 59 7.91 -7.30 2.21
CA GLU A 59 8.27 -6.57 0.99
C GLU A 59 7.11 -5.70 0.50
N ALA A 60 5.87 -6.22 0.56
CA ALA A 60 4.67 -5.46 0.25
C ALA A 60 4.53 -4.24 1.15
N ILE A 61 4.66 -4.41 2.46
CA ILE A 61 4.59 -3.31 3.43
C ILE A 61 5.72 -2.29 3.19
N GLY A 62 6.95 -2.73 2.90
CA GLY A 62 8.04 -1.80 2.57
C GLY A 62 7.76 -0.96 1.32
N SER A 63 7.20 -1.58 0.28
CA SER A 63 6.81 -0.91 -0.96
C SER A 63 5.68 0.11 -0.74
N LEU A 64 4.67 -0.25 0.06
CA LEU A 64 3.56 0.63 0.42
C LEU A 64 3.99 1.78 1.35
N MET A 65 4.91 1.53 2.28
CA MET A 65 5.47 2.54 3.17
C MET A 65 6.26 3.60 2.38
N PHE A 66 7.01 3.21 1.36
CA PHE A 66 7.65 4.18 0.46
C PHE A 66 6.61 5.04 -0.27
N LEU A 67 5.55 4.44 -0.81
CA LEU A 67 4.45 5.18 -1.44
C LEU A 67 3.81 6.18 -0.47
N SER A 68 3.54 5.75 0.76
CA SER A 68 2.84 6.59 1.75
C SER A 68 3.65 7.81 2.15
N ILE A 69 4.97 7.65 2.28
CA ILE A 69 5.89 8.74 2.64
C ILE A 69 6.09 9.73 1.49
N VAL A 70 6.18 9.25 0.24
CA VAL A 70 6.62 10.09 -0.88
C VAL A 70 5.46 10.82 -1.58
N SER A 71 4.32 10.17 -1.79
CA SER A 71 3.24 10.78 -2.61
C SER A 71 1.82 10.33 -2.29
N ARG A 72 1.61 9.35 -1.40
CA ARG A 72 0.29 8.79 -1.05
C ARG A 72 0.02 8.85 0.45
N PRO A 73 0.01 10.05 1.08
CA PRO A 73 -0.22 10.15 2.52
C PRO A 73 -1.57 9.57 2.95
N ASP A 74 -2.54 9.49 2.04
CA ASP A 74 -3.86 8.90 2.22
C ASP A 74 -3.85 7.41 2.63
N ILE A 75 -2.82 6.64 2.26
CA ILE A 75 -2.72 5.21 2.66
C ILE A 75 -1.94 5.00 3.96
N SER A 76 -1.35 6.05 4.54
CA SER A 76 -0.39 5.92 5.66
C SER A 76 -0.98 5.23 6.88
N TYR A 77 -2.26 5.46 7.16
CA TYR A 77 -2.94 4.79 8.27
C TYR A 77 -3.05 3.28 8.05
N ALA A 78 -3.46 2.84 6.86
CA ALA A 78 -3.56 1.43 6.51
C ALA A 78 -2.20 0.74 6.60
N VAL A 79 -1.15 1.36 6.03
CA VAL A 79 0.23 0.83 6.12
C VAL A 79 0.69 0.76 7.58
N GLY A 80 0.37 1.76 8.40
CA GLY A 80 0.72 1.79 9.81
C GLY A 80 0.06 0.69 10.64
N VAL A 81 -1.20 0.34 10.34
CA VAL A 81 -1.89 -0.80 10.96
C VAL A 81 -1.24 -2.12 10.54
N LEU A 82 -1.06 -2.33 9.23
CA LEU A 82 -0.51 -3.56 8.67
C LEU A 82 0.96 -3.81 9.06
N SER A 83 1.73 -2.74 9.30
CA SER A 83 3.12 -2.82 9.76
C SER A 83 3.27 -3.38 11.18
N GLN A 84 2.20 -3.43 11.98
CA GLN A 84 2.25 -3.96 13.34
C GLN A 84 2.35 -5.50 13.38
N VAL A 85 1.98 -6.18 12.29
CA VAL A 85 1.89 -7.65 12.22
C VAL A 85 2.89 -8.28 11.24
N LEU A 86 4.06 -7.65 11.04
CA LEU A 86 5.08 -8.09 10.07
C LEU A 86 5.66 -9.50 10.31
N ASP A 87 5.73 -9.94 11.56
CA ASP A 87 6.34 -11.22 11.94
C ASP A 87 5.40 -12.41 11.72
N LYS A 88 4.10 -12.19 11.97
CA LYS A 88 3.06 -13.23 11.89
C LYS A 88 1.80 -12.67 11.24
N PRO A 89 1.86 -12.31 9.94
CA PRO A 89 0.68 -11.84 9.23
C PRO A 89 -0.36 -12.97 9.14
N GLN A 90 -1.62 -12.58 9.16
CA GLN A 90 -2.75 -13.50 8.96
C GLN A 90 -3.53 -13.10 7.70
N GLN A 91 -4.31 -14.00 7.13
CA GLN A 91 -5.04 -13.77 5.87
C GLN A 91 -6.04 -12.59 5.91
N VAL A 92 -6.51 -12.19 7.09
CA VAL A 92 -7.39 -11.01 7.24
C VAL A 92 -6.65 -9.68 7.06
N HIS A 93 -5.32 -9.70 7.11
CA HIS A 93 -4.44 -8.54 6.91
C HIS A 93 -4.02 -8.43 5.45
#